data_AF-A0A0K1W1R2-F1
#
_entry.id   AF-A0A0K1W1R2-F1
#
_cell.length_a   1.000
_cell.length_b   1.000
_cell.length_c   1.000
_cell.angle_alpha   90.00
_cell.angle_beta   90.00
_cell.angle_gamma   90.00
#
_symmetry.space_group_name_H-M   'P 1'
#
loop_
_entity.id
_entity.type
_entity.pdbx_description
1 polymer ?
#
loop_
_entity_poly.entity_id
_entity_poly.type
_entity_poly.pdbx_seq_one_letter_code
_entity_poly.pdbx_strand_id
1 'polypeptide(L)'
;MSFYYKHKYGFSTHAIHRIKQRLNLKEEDEFKLKDIIIDMIDNSSYSFQTSKTIYIKSRKNDIYFVVDIITNTIITATKISPHKQLELLEKDV
;
A
#
# COMPACT_ATOMS: atom_id res chain seq x y z
N MET A 1 -13.33 -13.60 -24.04
CA MET A 1 -13.33 -12.21 -23.53
C MET A 1 -12.35 -12.14 -22.37
N SER A 2 -11.07 -11.87 -22.63
CA SER A 2 -10.07 -11.77 -21.56
C SER A 2 -10.26 -10.46 -20.81
N PHE A 3 -10.78 -10.55 -19.58
CA PHE A 3 -10.82 -9.42 -18.66
C PHE A 3 -9.38 -9.09 -18.25
N TYR A 4 -8.75 -8.15 -18.96
CA TYR A 4 -7.57 -7.47 -18.45
C TYR A 4 -8.04 -6.57 -17.29
N TYR A 5 -8.04 -7.11 -16.07
CA TYR A 5 -8.29 -6.32 -14.87
C TYR A 5 -7.13 -5.34 -14.72
N LYS A 6 -7.33 -4.10 -15.18
CA LYS A 6 -6.33 -3.05 -15.12
C LYS A 6 -6.24 -2.58 -13.67
N HIS A 7 -5.29 -3.13 -12.92
CA HIS A 7 -5.04 -2.70 -11.55
C HIS A 7 -4.84 -1.18 -11.50
N LYS A 8 -5.52 -0.51 -10.56
CA LYS A 8 -5.51 0.95 -10.40
C LYS A 8 -4.14 1.51 -10.01
N TYR A 9 -3.28 0.67 -9.43
CA TYR A 9 -1.95 1.02 -8.94
C TYR A 9 -0.88 0.18 -9.64
N GLY A 10 0.26 0.80 -9.91
CA GLY A 10 1.47 0.09 -10.33
C GLY A 10 2.02 -0.76 -9.18
N PHE A 11 2.59 -1.91 -9.50
CA PHE A 11 3.29 -2.76 -8.54
C PHE A 11 4.71 -3.06 -9.01
N SER A 12 5.68 -2.83 -8.12
CA SER A 12 7.04 -3.36 -8.29
C SER A 12 7.16 -4.74 -7.63
N THR A 13 7.88 -5.67 -8.26
CA THR A 13 8.19 -6.99 -7.68
C THR A 13 8.79 -6.87 -6.27
N HIS A 14 9.73 -5.92 -6.09
CA HIS A 14 10.32 -5.65 -4.78
C HIS A 14 9.30 -5.14 -3.75
N ALA A 15 8.34 -4.34 -4.18
CA ALA A 15 7.29 -3.83 -3.30
C ALA A 15 6.40 -4.98 -2.82
N ILE A 16 5.98 -5.87 -3.73
CA ILE A 16 5.13 -7.03 -3.43
C ILE A 16 5.81 -7.93 -2.41
N HIS A 17 7.08 -8.29 -2.61
CA HIS A 17 7.80 -9.14 -1.65
C HIS A 17 7.90 -8.50 -0.26
N ARG A 18 8.18 -7.19 -0.17
CA ARG A 18 8.22 -6.49 1.12
C ARG A 18 6.86 -6.46 1.80
N ILE A 19 5.79 -6.25 1.03
CA ILE A 19 4.42 -6.24 1.52
C ILE A 19 4.04 -7.62 2.04
N LYS A 20 4.33 -8.69 1.26
CA LYS A 20 4.14 -10.09 1.67
C LYS A 20 4.81 -10.37 3.00
N GLN A 21 6.10 -10.01 3.15
CA GLN A 21 6.85 -10.21 4.39
C GLN A 21 6.24 -9.46 5.58
N ARG A 22 5.81 -8.21 5.38
CA ARG A 22 5.28 -7.38 6.47
C ARG A 22 3.85 -7.72 6.88
N LEU A 23 3.03 -8.16 5.94
CA LEU A 23 1.66 -8.63 6.20
C LEU A 23 1.60 -10.13 6.56
N ASN A 24 2.74 -10.82 6.51
CA ASN A 24 2.85 -12.27 6.72
C ASN A 24 1.84 -13.06 5.87
N LEU A 25 1.74 -12.69 4.58
CA LEU A 25 0.85 -13.36 3.64
C LEU A 25 1.49 -14.69 3.22
N LYS A 26 0.74 -15.79 3.37
CA LYS A 26 1.19 -17.15 3.01
C LYS A 26 1.11 -17.43 1.51
N GLU A 27 0.49 -16.56 0.72
CA GLU A 27 0.28 -16.77 -0.71
C GLU A 27 1.60 -16.63 -1.47
N GLU A 28 1.89 -17.59 -2.35
CA GLU A 28 3.09 -17.62 -3.19
C GLU A 28 2.86 -17.00 -4.57
N ASP A 29 1.60 -16.99 -5.02
CA ASP A 29 1.22 -16.41 -6.29
C ASP A 29 1.19 -14.87 -6.22
N GLU A 30 2.07 -14.23 -6.99
CA GLU A 30 2.13 -12.77 -7.11
C GLU A 30 0.84 -12.15 -7.62
N PHE A 31 0.11 -12.84 -8.49
CA PHE A 31 -1.12 -12.32 -9.06
C PHE A 31 -2.20 -12.20 -8.00
N LYS A 32 -2.39 -13.27 -7.22
CA LYS A 32 -3.30 -13.28 -6.08
C LYS A 32 -2.87 -12.30 -4.98
N LEU A 33 -1.57 -12.14 -4.76
CA LEU A 33 -1.06 -11.14 -3.81
C LEU A 33 -1.46 -9.73 -4.23
N LYS A 34 -1.37 -9.39 -5.52
CA LYS A 34 -1.83 -8.09 -6.03
C LYS A 34 -3.32 -7.89 -5.79
N ASP A 35 -4.14 -8.90 -6.09
CA ASP A 35 -5.58 -8.84 -5.85
C ASP A 35 -5.91 -8.62 -4.37
N ILE A 36 -5.26 -9.36 -3.47
CA ILE A 36 -5.42 -9.20 -2.02
C ILE A 36 -5.03 -7.78 -1.58
N ILE A 37 -3.92 -7.24 -2.09
CA ILE A 37 -3.47 -5.89 -1.72
C ILE A 37 -4.47 -4.84 -2.20
N ILE A 38 -5.00 -4.98 -3.41
CA ILE A 38 -5.99 -4.04 -3.96
C ILE A 38 -7.28 -4.11 -3.17
N ASP A 39 -7.78 -5.31 -2.88
CA ASP A 39 -8.96 -5.49 -2.05
C ASP A 39 -8.78 -4.86 -0.66
N MET A 40 -7.58 -4.97 -0.07
CA MET A 40 -7.27 -4.29 1.19
C MET A 40 -7.25 -2.76 1.08
N ILE A 41 -6.78 -2.22 -0.05
CA ILE A 41 -6.75 -0.79 -0.31
C ILE A 41 -8.17 -0.25 -0.54
N ASP A 42 -8.97 -0.92 -1.36
CA ASP A 42 -10.34 -0.52 -1.67
C ASP A 42 -11.25 -0.60 -0.43
N ASN A 43 -10.98 -1.57 0.46
CA ASN A 43 -11.69 -1.71 1.74
C ASN A 43 -11.06 -0.89 2.90
N SER A 44 -10.04 -0.08 2.63
CA SER A 44 -9.38 0.73 3.66
C SER A 44 -10.34 1.78 4.21
N SER A 45 -10.32 1.99 5.52
CA SER A 45 -11.17 2.97 6.21
C SER A 45 -10.49 4.32 6.41
N TYR A 46 -9.18 4.39 6.22
CA TYR A 46 -8.38 5.56 6.51
C TYR A 46 -7.19 5.64 5.57
N SER A 47 -6.99 6.83 5.02
CA SER A 47 -5.79 7.20 4.27
C SER A 47 -5.40 8.61 4.62
N PHE A 48 -4.11 8.91 4.50
CA PHE A 48 -3.60 10.27 4.57
C PHE A 48 -2.58 10.45 3.46
N GLN A 49 -2.43 11.68 3.00
CA GLN A 49 -1.50 12.02 1.92
C GLN A 49 -0.48 13.03 2.41
N THR A 50 0.72 12.91 1.90
CA THR A 50 1.76 13.93 1.92
C THR A 50 1.94 14.45 0.49
N SER A 51 2.87 15.38 0.28
CA SER A 51 3.08 16.07 -1.00
C SER A 51 3.54 15.12 -2.11
N LYS A 52 4.16 14.00 -1.73
CA LYS A 52 4.71 13.02 -2.69
C LYS A 52 4.10 11.63 -2.57
N THR A 53 3.50 11.29 -1.43
CA THR A 53 3.09 9.91 -1.14
C THR A 53 1.72 9.82 -0.47
N ILE A 54 0.94 8.82 -0.85
CA ILE A 54 -0.32 8.46 -0.20
C ILE A 54 -0.06 7.27 0.71
N TYR A 55 -0.52 7.37 1.94
CA TYR A 55 -0.47 6.31 2.93
C TYR A 55 -1.88 5.78 3.16
N ILE A 56 -2.09 4.49 2.88
CA ILE A 56 -3.41 3.84 2.96
C ILE A 56 -3.37 2.79 4.07
N LYS A 57 -4.22 2.90 5.09
CA LYS A 57 -4.23 1.98 6.23
C LYS A 57 -4.81 0.62 5.84
N SER A 58 -4.09 -0.45 6.18
CA SER A 58 -4.62 -1.81 6.12
C SER A 58 -5.56 -2.09 7.30
N ARG A 59 -6.62 -2.88 7.09
CA ARG A 59 -7.50 -3.32 8.18
C ARG A 59 -6.80 -4.21 9.21
N LYS A 60 -5.77 -4.95 8.79
CA LYS A 60 -5.26 -6.07 9.58
C LYS A 60 -4.24 -5.66 10.65
N ASN A 61 -3.76 -4.40 10.66
CA ASN A 61 -2.77 -3.84 11.59
C ASN A 61 -2.59 -2.32 11.37
N ASP A 62 -1.76 -1.63 12.18
CA ASP A 62 -1.24 -0.28 11.88
C ASP A 62 -0.18 -0.26 10.76
N ILE A 63 -0.44 -1.01 9.70
CA ILE A 63 0.39 -1.06 8.48
C ILE A 63 -0.26 -0.15 7.44
N TYR A 64 0.55 0.68 6.83
CA TYR A 64 0.16 1.61 5.78
C TYR A 64 0.83 1.24 4.46
N PHE A 65 0.05 1.11 3.40
CA PHE A 65 0.56 1.03 2.04
C PHE A 65 1.00 2.42 1.58
N VAL A 66 2.23 2.52 1.12
CA VAL A 66 2.84 3.75 0.62
C VAL A 66 2.77 3.73 -0.90
N VAL A 67 2.02 4.66 -1.45
CA VAL A 67 1.82 4.87 -2.88
C VAL A 67 2.51 6.18 -3.26
N ASP A 68 3.32 6.15 -4.31
CA ASP A 68 3.83 7.38 -4.91
C ASP A 68 2.73 8.05 -5.74
N ILE A 69 2.49 9.34 -5.52
CA ILE A 69 1.47 10.11 -6.25
C ILE A 69 1.86 10.28 -7.72
N ILE A 70 3.15 10.47 -8.01
CA ILE A 70 3.63 10.81 -9.35
C ILE A 70 3.53 9.59 -10.26
N THR A 71 4.01 8.45 -9.77
CA THR A 71 4.05 7.20 -10.54
C THR A 71 2.83 6.32 -10.29
N ASN A 72 1.92 6.72 -9.39
CA ASN A 72 0.75 5.95 -8.96
C ASN A 72 1.08 4.49 -8.65
N THR A 73 2.23 4.26 -8.01
CA THR A 73 2.82 2.94 -7.80
C THR A 73 2.97 2.67 -6.30
N ILE A 74 2.58 1.48 -5.87
CA ILE A 74 2.80 1.03 -4.49
C ILE A 74 4.28 0.70 -4.32
N ILE A 75 4.98 1.47 -3.49
CA ILE A 75 6.42 1.32 -3.23
C ILE A 75 6.64 0.30 -2.12
N THR A 76 5.87 0.38 -1.04
CA THR A 76 6.09 -0.45 0.15
C THR A 76 4.87 -0.44 1.07
N ALA A 77 4.82 -1.34 2.05
CA ALA A 77 3.91 -1.21 3.19
C ALA A 77 4.74 -1.04 4.45
N THR A 78 4.43 -0.11 5.34
CA THR A 78 5.21 0.11 6.58
C THR A 78 4.31 0.30 7.79
N LYS A 79 4.78 -0.12 8.96
CA LYS A 79 4.09 0.20 10.21
C LYS A 79 4.35 1.66 10.55
N ILE A 80 3.30 2.42 10.83
CA ILE A 80 3.40 3.84 11.20
C ILE A 80 2.69 4.02 12.52
N SER A 81 3.42 4.52 13.52
CA SER A 81 2.83 4.92 14.80
C SER A 81 2.14 6.28 14.64
N PRO A 82 1.13 6.61 15.47
CA PRO A 82 0.44 7.90 15.40
C PRO A 82 1.39 9.11 15.50
N HIS A 83 2.41 9.04 16.35
CA HIS A 83 3.44 10.07 16.46
C HIS A 83 4.23 10.24 15.14
N LYS A 84 4.60 9.13 14.50
CA LYS A 84 5.34 9.18 13.24
C LYS A 84 4.48 9.73 12.10
N GLN A 85 3.18 9.45 12.13
CA GLN A 85 2.22 9.99 11.17
C GLN A 85 2.12 11.51 11.29
N LEU A 86 1.98 12.05 12.50
CA LEU A 86 2.01 13.49 12.76
C LEU A 86 3.31 14.12 12.26
N GLU A 87 4.46 13.54 12.60
CA GLU A 87 5.77 14.02 12.15
C GLU A 87 5.88 14.07 10.61
N LEU A 88 5.31 13.09 9.91
CA LEU A 88 5.31 13.05 8.45
C LEU A 88 4.42 14.14 7.83
N LEU A 89 3.30 14.46 8.48
CA LEU A 89 2.41 15.53 8.04
C LEU A 89 3.01 16.90 8.32
N GLU A 90 3.64 17.09 9.47
CA GLU A 90 4.28 18.36 9.86
C GLU A 90 5.51 18.68 8.99
N LYS A 91 6.32 17.68 8.65
CA LYS A 91 7.52 17.86 7.81
C LYS A 91 7.21 18.12 6.33
N ASP A 92 5.98 17.89 5.92
CA ASP A 92 5.53 18.07 4.55
C ASP A 92 5.00 19.48 4.27
N VAL A 93 4.95 20.34 5.31
CA VAL A 93 4.60 21.77 5.24
C VAL A 93 5.82 22.61 4.88
#